data_AF-A0A1S6H5W4-F1
#
_entry.id   AF-A0A1S6H5W4-F1
#
_cell.length_a   1.000
_cell.length_b   1.000
_cell.length_c   1.000
_cell.angle_alpha   90.00
_cell.angle_beta   90.00
_cell.angle_gamma   90.00
#
_symmetry.space_group_name_H-M   'P 1'
#
loop_
_entity.id
_entity.type
_entity.pdbx_description
1 polymer ?
#
loop_
_entity_poly.entity_id
_entity_poly.type
_entity_poly.pdbx_seq_one_letter_code
_entity_poly.pdbx_strand_id
1 'polypeptide(L)'
;MIRSKSAWELLRRKSGEDNGKVIVAKLDNQAVGYVTAEFAPWNKLARIHGLIIHQELRRKKLASKLVTEDENLHGVTYLKLFKWSEV
;
A
#
# COMPACT_ATOMS: atom_id res chain seq x y z
N MET A 1 2.57 -4.99 -22.89
CA MET A 1 3.71 -5.35 -22.01
C MET A 1 4.21 -4.08 -21.33
N ILE A 2 3.59 -3.67 -20.22
CA ILE A 2 3.91 -2.42 -19.52
C ILE A 2 5.15 -2.66 -18.66
N ARG A 3 6.19 -1.86 -18.90
CA ARG A 3 7.53 -2.00 -18.34
C ARG A 3 7.52 -1.77 -16.82
N SER A 4 7.77 -2.85 -16.09
CA SER A 4 7.97 -3.01 -14.64
C SER A 4 8.94 -2.01 -13.95
N LYS A 5 9.63 -1.11 -14.66
CA LYS A 5 10.60 -0.18 -14.04
C LYS A 5 9.95 0.91 -13.16
N SER A 6 8.76 1.42 -13.51
CA SER A 6 8.17 2.59 -12.81
C SER A 6 7.69 2.29 -11.39
N ALA A 7 7.10 1.12 -11.14
CA ALA A 7 6.54 0.78 -9.83
C ALA A 7 7.64 0.52 -8.80
N TRP A 8 8.70 -0.21 -9.18
CA TRP A 8 9.82 -0.51 -8.29
C TRP A 8 10.62 0.74 -7.90
N GLU A 9 10.76 1.69 -8.81
CA GLU A 9 11.47 2.95 -8.58
C GLU A 9 10.66 3.88 -7.65
N LEU A 10 9.33 3.89 -7.81
CA LEU A 10 8.40 4.54 -6.88
C LEU A 10 8.46 3.94 -5.48
N LEU A 11 8.46 2.61 -5.38
CA LEU A 11 8.57 1.90 -4.09
C LEU A 11 9.91 2.19 -3.41
N ARG A 12 11.01 2.20 -4.17
CA ARG A 12 12.35 2.48 -3.65
C ARG A 12 12.50 3.93 -3.18
N ARG A 13 11.99 4.91 -3.94
CA ARG A 13 11.96 6.33 -3.52
C ARG A 13 11.12 6.50 -2.25
N LYS A 14 9.90 5.95 -2.23
CA LYS A 14 9.00 6.08 -1.07
C LYS A 14 9.55 5.37 0.17
N SER A 15 10.21 4.22 0.02
CA SER A 15 10.87 3.56 1.15
C SER A 15 12.02 4.37 1.76
N GLY A 16 12.56 5.37 1.06
CA GLY A 16 13.64 6.22 1.53
C GLY A 16 13.22 7.63 1.94
N GLU A 17 11.95 7.99 1.80
CA GLU A 17 11.39 9.26 2.29
C GLU A 17 10.95 9.07 3.75
N ASP A 18 11.24 10.04 4.64
CA ASP A 18 10.92 9.96 6.08
C ASP A 18 9.46 9.61 6.39
N ASN A 19 8.55 9.91 5.45
CA ASN A 19 7.11 9.67 5.59
C ASN A 19 6.54 8.62 4.61
N GLY A 20 7.37 8.07 3.73
CA GLY A 20 6.94 7.06 2.76
C GLY A 20 7.08 5.64 3.33
N LYS A 21 6.07 4.80 3.10
CA LYS A 21 6.04 3.43 3.63
C LYS A 21 5.62 2.43 2.58
N VAL A 22 6.15 1.22 2.71
CA VAL A 22 5.83 0.06 1.88
C VAL A 22 5.70 -1.16 2.79
N ILE A 23 4.53 -1.79 2.80
CA ILE A 23 4.34 -3.10 3.43
C ILE A 23 4.11 -4.14 2.36
N VAL A 24 4.80 -5.29 2.49
CA VAL A 24 4.74 -6.41 1.56
C VAL A 24 4.11 -7.62 2.25
N ALA A 25 3.04 -8.16 1.69
CA ALA A 25 2.51 -9.45 2.10
C ALA A 25 3.33 -10.56 1.43
N LYS A 26 3.74 -11.54 2.25
CA LYS A 26 4.47 -12.72 1.80
C LYS A 26 3.67 -13.99 2.08
N LEU A 27 3.75 -14.94 1.15
CA LEU A 27 3.30 -16.33 1.31
C LEU A 27 4.47 -17.22 0.90
N ASP A 28 4.90 -18.14 1.76
CA ASP A 28 6.04 -19.04 1.50
C ASP A 28 7.30 -18.28 1.04
N ASN A 29 7.59 -17.16 1.69
CA ASN A 29 8.68 -16.22 1.39
C ASN A 29 8.60 -15.53 0.01
N GLN A 30 7.53 -15.73 -0.76
CA GLN A 30 7.26 -15.03 -2.00
C GLN A 30 6.36 -13.80 -1.77
N ALA A 31 6.70 -12.66 -2.38
CA ALA A 31 5.86 -11.47 -2.33
C ALA A 31 4.57 -11.70 -3.14
N VAL A 32 3.42 -11.61 -2.47
CA VAL A 32 2.09 -11.83 -3.06
C VAL A 32 1.22 -10.58 -3.06
N GLY A 33 1.70 -9.49 -2.50
CA GLY A 33 1.01 -8.20 -2.53
C GLY A 33 1.78 -7.13 -1.79
N TYR A 34 1.38 -5.88 -2.00
CA TYR A 34 1.96 -4.75 -1.28
C TYR A 34 0.95 -3.61 -1.13
N VAL A 35 1.18 -2.75 -0.14
CA VAL A 35 0.66 -1.38 -0.08
C VAL A 35 1.83 -0.41 -0.03
N THR A 36 1.69 0.73 -0.69
CA THR A 36 2.57 1.87 -0.49
C THR A 36 1.76 3.10 -0.14
N ALA A 37 2.29 3.86 0.79
CA ALA A 37 1.60 4.95 1.43
C ALA A 37 2.54 6.10 1.74
N GLU A 38 1.94 7.27 1.92
CA GLU A 38 2.62 8.43 2.47
C GLU A 38 1.85 8.92 3.69
N PHE A 39 2.57 9.09 4.78
CA PHE A 39 2.04 9.52 6.06
C PHE A 39 2.07 11.04 6.18
N ALA A 40 1.00 11.61 6.71
CA ALA A 40 0.91 13.00 7.10
C ALA A 40 0.95 13.10 8.64
N PRO A 41 2.09 13.45 9.25
CA PRO A 41 2.24 13.48 10.71
C PRO A 41 1.26 14.42 11.41
N TRP A 42 0.90 15.53 10.75
CA TRP A 42 0.08 16.58 11.33
C TRP A 42 -1.37 16.17 11.63
N ASN A 43 -1.90 15.12 11.00
CA ASN A 43 -3.28 14.65 11.22
C ASN A 43 -3.40 13.14 11.43
N LYS A 44 -2.28 12.42 11.51
CA LYS A 44 -2.24 10.96 11.60
C LYS A 44 -2.93 10.23 10.44
N LEU A 45 -3.05 10.86 9.28
CA LEU A 45 -3.64 10.24 8.09
C LEU A 45 -2.56 9.69 7.15
N ALA A 46 -2.89 8.62 6.45
CA ALA A 46 -2.04 8.06 5.40
C ALA A 46 -2.79 8.02 4.06
N ARG A 47 -2.09 8.38 2.98
CA ARG A 47 -2.58 8.29 1.60
C ARG A 47 -1.98 7.07 0.92
N ILE A 48 -2.83 6.16 0.45
CA ILE A 48 -2.40 5.02 -0.38
C ILE A 48 -2.03 5.53 -1.78
N HIS A 49 -0.82 5.23 -2.22
CA HIS A 49 -0.35 5.48 -3.58
C HIS A 49 -0.45 4.22 -4.46
N GLY A 50 -0.36 3.04 -3.86
CA GLY A 50 -0.51 1.77 -4.56
C GLY A 50 -0.91 0.65 -3.63
N LEU A 51 -1.80 -0.23 -4.12
CA LEU A 51 -2.27 -1.41 -3.42
C LEU A 51 -2.53 -2.50 -4.46
N ILE A 52 -1.75 -3.58 -4.39
CA ILE A 52 -1.86 -4.70 -5.34
C ILE A 52 -1.79 -6.01 -4.58
N ILE A 53 -2.68 -6.94 -4.94
CA ILE A 53 -2.66 -8.34 -4.50
C ILE A 53 -2.59 -9.23 -5.74
N HIS A 54 -1.75 -10.27 -5.67
CA HIS A 54 -1.65 -11.32 -6.67
C HIS A 54 -3.04 -11.86 -7.04
N GLN A 55 -3.30 -12.05 -8.33
CA GLN A 55 -4.66 -12.27 -8.85
C GLN A 55 -5.37 -13.46 -8.19
N GLU A 56 -4.68 -14.59 -8.02
CA GLU A 56 -5.18 -15.84 -7.41
C GLU A 56 -5.51 -15.71 -5.90
N LEU A 57 -5.06 -14.61 -5.29
CA LEU A 57 -5.19 -14.34 -3.88
C LEU A 57 -6.12 -13.14 -3.60
N ARG A 58 -6.72 -12.57 -4.65
CA ARG A 58 -7.74 -11.52 -4.53
C ARG A 58 -9.01 -12.07 -3.85
N ARG A 59 -9.84 -11.16 -3.33
CA ARG A 59 -11.11 -11.45 -2.64
C ARG A 59 -11.00 -12.30 -1.36
N LYS A 60 -9.79 -12.63 -0.90
CA LYS A 60 -9.51 -13.32 0.37
C LYS A 60 -9.20 -12.36 1.54
N LYS A 61 -9.68 -11.11 1.47
CA LYS A 61 -9.45 -10.03 2.45
C LYS A 61 -7.97 -9.68 2.73
N LEU A 62 -7.01 -10.16 1.93
CA LEU A 62 -5.58 -9.87 2.12
C LEU A 62 -5.26 -8.38 2.04
N ALA A 63 -5.85 -7.65 1.09
CA ALA A 63 -5.69 -6.20 1.00
C ALA A 63 -6.14 -5.49 2.28
N SER A 64 -7.29 -5.90 2.84
CA SER A 64 -7.82 -5.32 4.08
C SER A 64 -6.90 -5.63 5.25
N LYS A 65 -6.42 -6.88 5.37
CA LYS A 65 -5.49 -7.28 6.43
C LYS A 65 -4.20 -6.47 6.39
N LEU A 66 -3.64 -6.29 5.19
CA LEU A 66 -2.39 -5.56 4.97
C LEU A 66 -2.53 -4.07 5.35
N VAL A 67 -3.65 -3.44 5.00
CA VAL A 67 -3.95 -2.06 5.42
C VAL A 67 -4.14 -1.96 6.93
N THR A 68 -4.91 -2.85 7.54
CA THR A 68 -5.16 -2.82 8.99
C THR A 68 -3.90 -3.09 9.82
N GLU A 69 -3.01 -3.98 9.36
CA GLU A 69 -1.72 -4.21 10.00
C GLU A 69 -0.85 -2.93 9.98
N ASP A 70 -0.84 -2.20 8.86
CA ASP A 70 -0.13 -0.93 8.75
C ASP A 70 -0.72 0.17 9.67
N GLU A 71 -2.06 0.29 9.71
CA GLU A 71 -2.77 1.23 10.60
C GLU A 71 -2.38 1.01 12.06
N ASN A 72 -2.37 -0.25 12.50
CA ASN A 72 -2.03 -0.62 13.87
C ASN A 72 -0.55 -0.40 14.18
N LEU A 73 0.35 -0.76 13.27
CA LEU A 73 1.79 -0.66 13.51
C LEU A 73 2.28 0.79 13.55
N HIS A 74 1.59 1.69 12.86
CA HIS A 74 2.01 3.08 12.73
C HIS A 74 1.07 4.10 13.39
N GLY A 75 -0.05 3.66 13.96
CA GLY A 75 -1.02 4.56 14.58
C GLY A 75 -1.63 5.55 13.59
N VAL A 76 -1.80 5.11 12.34
CA VAL A 76 -2.27 5.93 11.22
C VAL A 76 -3.65 5.45 10.79
N THR A 77 -4.45 6.33 10.20
CA THR A 77 -5.70 5.95 9.55
C THR A 77 -5.58 6.20 8.06
N TYR A 78 -5.84 5.17 7.26
CA TYR A 78 -5.88 5.35 5.82
C TYR A 78 -7.16 6.05 5.41
N LEU A 79 -7.01 7.11 4.62
CA LEU A 79 -8.14 7.68 3.91
C LEU A 79 -8.58 6.65 2.87
N LYS A 80 -9.71 5.99 3.13
CA LYS A 80 -10.48 5.29 2.10
C LYS A 80 -10.93 6.36 1.12
N LEU A 81 -10.18 6.55 0.04
CA LEU A 81 -10.64 7.35 -1.08
C LEU A 81 -11.91 6.67 -1.58
N PHE A 82 -13.05 7.25 -1.19
CA PHE A 82 -14.33 6.94 -1.80
C PHE A 82 -14.15 7.10 -3.30
N LYS A 83 -14.69 6.14 -4.04
CA LYS A 83 -14.81 6.12 -5.50
C LYS A 83 -14.91 7.55 -6.03
N TRP A 84 -13.99 7.94 -6.90
CA TRP A 84 -14.29 8.98 -7.88
C TRP A 84 -15.53 8.49 -8.63
N SER A 85 -16.68 9.08 -8.34
CA SER A 85 -17.84 9.03 -9.23
C SER A 85 -17.45 9.74 -10.51
N GLU A 86 -17.79 9.11 -11.62
CA GLU A 86 -17.68 9.61 -12.99
C GLU A 86 -18.04 11.10 -13.05
N VAL A 87 -17.13 11.91 -13.60
CA VAL A 87 -17.42 13.22 -14.21
C VAL A 87 -17.12 13.09 -15.68
#